data_AF-A0A933HSC7-F1
#
_entry.id   AF-A0A933HSC7-F1
#
_cell.length_a   1.000
_cell.length_b   1.000
_cell.length_c   1.000
_cell.angle_alpha   90.00
_cell.angle_beta   90.00
_cell.angle_gamma   90.00
#
_symmetry.space_group_name_H-M   'P 1'
#
loop_
_entity.id
_entity.type
_entity.pdbx_description
1 polymer ?
#
loop_
_entity_poly.entity_id
_entity_poly.type
_entity_poly.pdbx_seq_one_letter_code
_entity_poly.pdbx_strand_id
1 'polypeptide(L)'
;MRKFEIVALLILGGGLILGACGGPAQPTAAPAQPTAAPAPSQIKVLRIGVVTYPDVIDPQKSSVVNEINILQLAYEGLVRLDEKGSVQAGSADKWEKSADGKTITFHIRDGLKRWDGTPMGCADFEYALKREVDPFTSGRLYSSIVRDIKGAQELLDYGDTTAPDNMDRQQVGALYANYGVHCTDQQTLQVELDSPIGFWEYIASTWVTFPAD
;
A
#
# COMPACT_ATOMS: atom_id res chain seq x y z
N MET A 1 44.28 13.80 11.97
CA MET A 1 45.57 13.56 12.64
C MET A 1 45.86 14.72 13.58
N ARG A 2 45.76 14.52 14.91
CA ARG A 2 46.44 15.35 15.90
C ARG A 2 46.61 14.52 17.18
N LYS A 3 47.88 14.26 17.48
CA LYS A 3 48.41 13.50 18.63
C LYS A 3 48.58 14.43 19.84
N PHE A 4 49.00 13.81 20.95
CA PHE A 4 49.65 14.33 22.17
C PHE A 4 48.74 14.56 23.39
N GLU A 5 49.06 14.18 24.63
CA GLU A 5 50.02 13.24 25.25
C GLU A 5 49.77 13.22 26.78
N ILE A 6 50.12 12.11 27.47
CA ILE A 6 50.76 11.95 28.82
C ILE A 6 50.06 12.60 30.05
N VAL A 7 49.83 11.91 31.20
CA VAL A 7 50.76 11.85 32.36
C VAL A 7 50.30 10.76 33.35
N ALA A 8 51.28 9.96 33.78
CA ALA A 8 51.22 8.93 34.81
C ALA A 8 51.18 9.51 36.24
N LEU A 9 50.59 8.77 37.19
CA LEU A 9 50.96 8.88 38.60
C LEU A 9 51.04 7.50 39.26
N LEU A 10 52.27 7.14 39.63
CA LEU A 10 52.71 5.97 40.39
C LEU A 10 52.60 6.28 41.89
N ILE A 11 51.99 5.39 42.68
CA ILE A 11 52.19 5.34 44.13
C ILE A 11 52.70 3.94 44.52
N LEU A 12 53.76 3.97 45.34
CA LEU A 12 54.68 2.91 45.71
C LEU A 12 54.40 2.44 47.15
N GLY A 13 54.55 1.13 47.42
CA GLY A 13 54.65 0.51 48.76
C GLY A 13 54.06 -0.91 48.73
N GLY A 14 54.76 -2.04 48.92
CA GLY A 14 55.94 -2.38 49.73
C GLY A 14 55.47 -2.94 51.08
N GLY A 15 55.58 -4.22 51.46
CA GLY A 15 56.15 -5.43 50.85
C GLY A 15 55.91 -6.69 51.74
N LEU A 16 56.53 -7.81 51.35
CA LEU A 16 56.75 -9.13 52.01
C LEU A 16 55.49 -9.92 52.46
N ILE A 17 55.35 -11.25 52.32
CA ILE A 17 56.29 -12.31 52.68
C ILE A 17 55.96 -13.69 52.02
N LEU A 18 57.00 -14.48 51.70
CA LEU A 18 57.17 -15.95 51.76
C LEU A 18 56.22 -16.94 51.01
N GLY A 19 56.72 -17.47 49.87
CA GLY A 19 57.02 -18.90 49.61
C GLY A 19 55.93 -20.00 49.63
N ALA A 20 55.63 -20.58 48.45
CA ALA A 20 55.51 -22.04 48.23
C ALA A 20 55.32 -22.33 46.72
N CYS A 21 56.01 -23.36 46.21
CA CYS A 21 55.99 -23.78 44.80
C CYS A 21 54.62 -24.33 44.35
N GLY A 22 54.14 -23.88 43.20
CA GLY A 22 53.06 -24.49 42.42
C GLY A 22 52.96 -23.81 41.07
N GLY A 23 53.12 -24.54 39.96
CA GLY A 23 53.21 -23.99 38.60
C GLY A 23 52.01 -23.13 38.17
N PRO A 24 52.12 -22.33 37.10
CA PRO A 24 51.04 -21.44 36.69
C PRO A 24 49.82 -22.27 36.24
N ALA A 25 48.75 -22.19 37.03
CA ALA A 25 47.43 -22.59 36.58
C ALA A 25 46.99 -21.63 35.46
N GLN A 26 46.63 -22.20 34.31
CA GLN A 26 45.99 -21.48 33.21
C GLN A 26 44.79 -20.67 33.73
N PRO A 27 44.59 -19.41 33.30
CA PRO A 27 43.33 -18.73 33.54
C PRO A 27 42.24 -19.50 32.80
N THR A 28 41.36 -20.17 33.54
CA THR A 28 40.11 -20.69 33.00
C THR A 28 39.29 -19.49 32.54
N ALA A 29 39.05 -19.41 31.23
CA ALA A 29 38.18 -18.40 30.64
C ALA A 29 36.82 -18.43 31.35
N ALA A 30 36.37 -17.26 31.83
CA ALA A 30 35.02 -17.11 32.33
C ALA A 30 34.03 -17.47 31.20
N PRO A 31 32.95 -18.23 31.48
CA PRO A 31 31.97 -18.55 30.46
C PRO A 31 31.40 -17.25 29.89
N ALA A 32 31.42 -17.14 28.55
CA ALA A 32 30.84 -16.01 27.85
C ALA A 32 29.38 -15.86 28.27
N GLN A 33 29.02 -14.70 28.82
CA GLN A 33 27.61 -14.38 29.06
C GLN A 33 26.89 -14.42 27.72
N PRO A 34 25.78 -15.17 27.59
CA PRO A 34 24.97 -15.14 26.38
C PRO A 34 24.52 -13.70 26.15
N THR A 35 24.91 -13.14 25.01
CA THR A 35 24.47 -11.83 24.55
C THR A 35 22.95 -11.82 24.59
N ALA A 36 22.38 -11.02 25.50
CA ALA A 36 20.94 -10.89 25.62
C ALA A 36 20.37 -10.48 24.26
N ALA A 37 19.38 -11.22 23.79
CA ALA A 37 18.65 -10.89 22.56
C ALA A 37 18.15 -9.43 22.67
N PRO A 38 18.20 -8.65 21.57
CA PRO A 38 17.73 -7.28 21.59
C PRO A 38 16.29 -7.22 22.12
N ALA A 39 16.05 -6.33 23.08
CA ALA A 39 14.72 -6.13 23.64
C ALA A 39 13.72 -5.83 22.50
N PRO A 40 12.50 -6.39 22.54
CA PRO A 40 11.51 -6.12 21.51
C PRO A 40 11.26 -4.62 21.44
N SER A 41 11.24 -4.08 20.21
CA SER A 41 10.96 -2.67 19.97
C SER A 41 9.66 -2.28 20.66
N GLN A 42 9.67 -1.16 21.40
CA GLN A 42 8.46 -0.65 22.05
C GLN A 42 7.38 -0.44 20.99
N ILE A 43 6.22 -1.08 21.18
CA ILE A 43 5.05 -0.89 20.31
C ILE A 43 4.68 0.60 20.33
N LYS A 44 4.75 1.25 19.17
CA LYS A 44 4.28 2.63 19.01
C LYS A 44 2.77 2.58 18.78
N VAL A 45 2.01 3.18 19.68
CA VAL A 45 0.54 3.22 19.61
C VAL A 45 0.08 4.62 19.23
N LEU A 46 -0.63 4.73 18.11
CA LEU A 46 -1.39 5.92 17.73
C LEU A 46 -2.86 5.68 18.08
N ARG A 47 -3.49 6.61 18.82
CA ARG A 47 -4.92 6.58 19.15
C ARG A 47 -5.64 7.66 18.35
N ILE A 48 -6.53 7.25 17.45
CA ILE A 48 -7.30 8.15 16.58
C ILE A 48 -8.75 8.17 17.07
N GLY A 49 -9.30 9.36 17.29
CA GLY A 49 -10.72 9.53 17.59
C GLY A 49 -11.54 9.51 16.30
N VAL A 50 -12.50 8.61 16.20
CA VAL A 50 -13.49 8.57 15.11
C VAL A 50 -14.85 9.02 15.62
N VAL A 51 -15.57 9.80 14.83
CA VAL A 51 -16.86 10.40 15.25
C VAL A 51 -17.96 9.34 15.33
N THR A 52 -17.94 8.39 14.39
CA THR A 52 -18.88 7.26 14.29
C THR A 52 -18.13 6.01 13.86
N TYR A 53 -18.68 4.85 14.21
CA TYR A 53 -18.21 3.57 13.69
C TYR A 53 -18.55 3.48 12.18
N PRO A 54 -17.66 2.92 11.33
CA PRO A 54 -17.96 2.76 9.91
C PRO A 54 -19.06 1.71 9.69
N ASP A 55 -20.00 1.98 8.78
CA ASP A 55 -21.00 0.99 8.39
C ASP A 55 -20.45 0.07 7.30
N VAL A 56 -19.59 0.61 6.44
CA VAL A 56 -18.96 -0.08 5.32
C VAL A 56 -17.44 0.16 5.32
N ILE A 57 -16.66 -0.88 5.02
CA ILE A 57 -15.19 -0.83 4.86
C ILE A 57 -14.74 -1.45 3.53
N ASP A 58 -15.63 -1.37 2.56
CA ASP A 58 -15.46 -1.83 1.18
C ASP A 58 -15.18 -0.60 0.31
N PRO A 59 -14.03 -0.53 -0.39
CA PRO A 59 -13.64 0.68 -1.11
C PRO A 59 -14.65 1.16 -2.15
N GLN A 60 -15.27 0.24 -2.91
CA GLN A 60 -16.24 0.60 -3.95
C GLN A 60 -17.64 0.93 -3.42
N LYS A 61 -17.88 0.76 -2.11
CA LYS A 61 -19.19 1.04 -1.48
C LYS A 61 -19.14 2.13 -0.42
N SER A 62 -17.96 2.45 0.08
CA SER A 62 -17.78 3.46 1.12
C SER A 62 -18.06 4.85 0.55
N SER A 63 -18.84 5.63 1.29
CA SER A 63 -19.38 6.90 0.78
C SER A 63 -19.29 8.07 1.75
N VAL A 64 -18.81 7.83 2.97
CA VAL A 64 -18.70 8.86 4.00
C VAL A 64 -17.26 9.00 4.48
N VAL A 65 -16.91 10.20 4.92
CA VAL A 65 -15.51 10.59 5.23
C VAL A 65 -14.87 9.73 6.32
N ASN A 66 -15.63 9.29 7.33
CA ASN A 66 -15.13 8.41 8.39
C ASN A 66 -14.69 7.05 7.85
N GLU A 67 -15.45 6.46 6.91
CA GLU A 67 -15.10 5.20 6.24
C GLU A 67 -13.86 5.38 5.36
N ILE A 68 -13.86 6.44 4.53
CA ILE A 68 -12.76 6.75 3.62
C ILE A 68 -11.45 6.96 4.38
N ASN A 69 -11.47 7.66 5.52
CA ASN A 69 -10.30 7.83 6.37
C ASN A 69 -9.75 6.49 6.90
N ILE A 70 -10.64 5.54 7.22
CA ILE A 70 -10.23 4.20 7.67
C ILE A 70 -9.65 3.42 6.48
N LEU A 71 -10.26 3.51 5.30
CA LEU A 71 -9.74 2.89 4.08
C LEU A 71 -8.33 3.37 3.73
N GLN A 72 -8.07 4.68 3.86
CA GLN A 72 -6.75 5.26 3.63
C GLN A 72 -5.66 4.72 4.57
N LEU A 73 -6.04 4.16 5.72
CA LEU A 73 -5.12 3.51 6.65
C LEU A 73 -4.92 2.01 6.36
N ALA A 74 -5.89 1.38 5.69
CA ALA A 74 -5.94 -0.06 5.48
C ALA A 74 -5.52 -0.49 4.07
N TYR A 75 -5.68 0.38 3.07
CA TYR A 75 -5.43 0.10 1.66
C TYR A 75 -4.38 1.05 1.08
N GLU A 76 -3.71 0.60 0.02
CA GLU A 76 -2.80 1.43 -0.78
C GLU A 76 -3.25 1.38 -2.24
N GLY A 77 -3.65 2.54 -2.78
CA GLY A 77 -4.03 2.69 -4.19
C GLY A 77 -2.84 2.53 -5.14
N LEU A 78 -3.11 2.64 -6.45
CA LEU A 78 -2.05 2.68 -7.47
C LEU A 78 -1.06 3.81 -7.17
N VAL A 79 -1.60 4.97 -6.82
CA VAL A 79 -0.87 6.16 -6.42
C VAL A 79 -1.52 6.77 -5.18
N ARG A 80 -0.87 7.77 -4.59
CA ARG A 80 -1.38 8.49 -3.41
C ARG A 80 -1.02 9.97 -3.48
N LEU A 81 -1.66 10.78 -2.64
CA LEU A 81 -1.32 12.20 -2.53
C LEU A 81 -0.40 12.43 -1.32
N ASP A 82 0.60 13.30 -1.48
CA ASP A 82 1.39 13.79 -0.35
C ASP A 82 0.70 14.96 0.38
N GLU A 83 1.34 15.48 1.43
CA GLU A 83 0.85 16.61 2.23
C GLU A 83 0.66 17.91 1.41
N LYS A 84 1.24 17.99 0.22
CA LYS A 84 1.11 19.13 -0.70
C LYS A 84 0.08 18.86 -1.81
N GLY A 85 -0.59 17.70 -1.76
CA GLY A 85 -1.55 17.26 -2.77
C GLY A 85 -0.89 16.83 -4.08
N SER A 86 0.42 16.54 -4.11
CA SER A 86 1.07 16.02 -5.31
C SER A 86 0.96 14.50 -5.38
N VAL A 87 0.76 13.97 -6.59
CA VAL A 87 0.68 12.51 -6.81
C VAL A 87 2.06 11.88 -6.57
N GLN A 88 2.09 10.84 -5.74
CA GLN A 88 3.24 10.04 -5.38
C GLN A 88 2.98 8.56 -5.68
N ALA A 89 4.06 7.80 -5.84
CA ALA A 89 4.01 6.35 -5.95
C ALA A 89 3.30 5.71 -4.74
N GLY A 90 2.49 4.69 -5.03
CA GLY A 90 1.80 3.84 -4.06
C GLY A 90 2.13 2.37 -4.33
N SER A 91 1.10 1.60 -4.69
CA SER A 91 1.24 0.23 -5.21
C SER A 91 1.88 0.19 -6.60
N ALA A 92 1.75 1.27 -7.39
CA ALA A 92 2.55 1.50 -8.59
C ALA A 92 3.77 2.36 -8.28
N ASP A 93 4.94 2.01 -8.85
CA ASP A 93 6.19 2.75 -8.67
C ASP A 93 6.33 3.92 -9.66
N LYS A 94 5.76 3.77 -10.86
CA LYS A 94 5.69 4.79 -11.90
C LYS A 94 4.47 4.58 -12.80
N TRP A 95 4.13 5.62 -13.55
CA TRP A 95 3.10 5.58 -14.58
C TRP A 95 3.46 6.49 -15.75
N GLU A 96 2.96 6.14 -16.93
CA GLU A 96 3.27 6.81 -18.19
C GLU A 96 1.96 7.13 -18.91
N LYS A 97 1.87 8.35 -19.48
CA LYS A 97 0.74 8.77 -20.31
C LYS A 97 1.11 8.67 -21.78
N SER A 98 0.21 8.12 -22.60
CA SER A 98 0.37 8.12 -24.05
C SER A 98 0.42 9.54 -24.62
N ALA A 99 0.99 9.68 -25.82
CA ALA A 99 1.12 10.98 -26.48
C ALA A 99 -0.23 11.66 -26.79
N ASP A 100 -1.28 10.88 -26.99
CA ASP A 100 -2.65 11.37 -27.19
C ASP A 100 -3.40 11.64 -25.87
N GLY A 101 -2.78 11.34 -24.72
CA GLY A 101 -3.34 11.55 -23.39
C GLY A 101 -4.53 10.65 -23.04
N LYS A 102 -4.78 9.61 -23.83
CA LYS A 102 -5.93 8.70 -23.67
C LYS A 102 -5.60 7.39 -22.96
N THR A 103 -4.33 7.07 -22.79
CA THR A 103 -3.90 5.84 -22.13
C THR A 103 -2.95 6.17 -21.01
N ILE A 104 -3.17 5.55 -19.86
CA ILE A 104 -2.28 5.60 -18.71
C ILE A 104 -1.85 4.18 -18.38
N THR A 105 -0.54 3.97 -18.33
CA THR A 105 0.06 2.68 -17.98
C THR A 105 0.69 2.80 -16.61
N PHE A 106 0.20 2.01 -15.64
CA PHE A 106 0.75 1.91 -14.30
C PHE A 106 1.65 0.67 -14.19
N HIS A 107 2.82 0.85 -13.60
CA HIS A 107 3.75 -0.23 -13.30
C HIS A 107 3.65 -0.57 -11.80
N ILE A 108 3.07 -1.73 -11.51
CA ILE A 108 2.76 -2.23 -10.18
C ILE A 108 3.99 -2.93 -9.61
N ARG A 109 4.26 -2.67 -8.34
CA ARG A 109 5.44 -3.16 -7.63
C ARG A 109 5.43 -4.67 -7.50
N ASP A 110 6.63 -5.24 -7.49
CA ASP A 110 6.84 -6.65 -7.18
C ASP A 110 6.52 -6.95 -5.71
N GLY A 111 6.02 -8.17 -5.46
CA GLY A 111 5.90 -8.72 -4.12
C GLY A 111 4.83 -8.06 -3.24
N LEU A 112 3.86 -7.37 -3.86
CA LEU A 112 2.67 -6.90 -3.14
C LEU A 112 1.92 -8.10 -2.56
N LYS A 113 1.41 -7.90 -1.33
CA LYS A 113 0.65 -8.92 -0.60
C LYS A 113 -0.52 -8.25 0.10
N ARG A 114 -1.61 -9.02 0.19
CA ARG A 114 -2.72 -8.73 1.07
C ARG A 114 -2.33 -8.96 2.53
N TRP A 115 -3.19 -8.52 3.44
CA TRP A 115 -3.01 -8.66 4.89
C TRP A 115 -2.85 -10.12 5.35
N ASP A 116 -3.41 -11.08 4.60
CA ASP A 116 -3.32 -12.53 4.85
C ASP A 116 -2.06 -13.18 4.25
N GLY A 117 -1.25 -12.41 3.51
CA GLY A 117 -0.05 -12.86 2.82
C GLY A 117 -0.27 -13.33 1.38
N THR A 118 -1.52 -13.37 0.89
CA THR A 118 -1.84 -13.74 -0.49
C THR A 118 -1.21 -12.72 -1.45
N PRO A 119 -0.51 -13.16 -2.53
CA PRO A 119 0.05 -12.26 -3.51
C PRO A 119 -1.00 -11.34 -4.14
N MET A 120 -0.59 -10.14 -4.49
CA MET A 120 -1.39 -9.12 -5.16
C MET A 120 -0.62 -8.57 -6.37
N GLY A 121 -1.34 -8.07 -7.36
CA GLY A 121 -0.79 -7.49 -8.58
C GLY A 121 -1.87 -6.80 -9.40
N CYS A 122 -1.64 -6.71 -10.72
CA CYS A 122 -2.50 -5.99 -11.64
C CYS A 122 -3.97 -6.44 -11.61
N ALA A 123 -4.21 -7.75 -11.57
CA ALA A 123 -5.55 -8.31 -11.63
C ALA A 123 -6.48 -7.80 -10.51
N ASP A 124 -5.91 -7.46 -9.35
CA ASP A 124 -6.68 -6.98 -8.19
C ASP A 124 -7.17 -5.53 -8.38
N PHE A 125 -6.38 -4.71 -9.09
CA PHE A 125 -6.78 -3.36 -9.49
C PHE A 125 -7.74 -3.38 -10.68
N GLU A 126 -7.49 -4.25 -11.67
CA GLU A 126 -8.41 -4.45 -12.79
C GLU A 126 -9.79 -4.91 -12.29
N TYR A 127 -9.82 -5.86 -11.35
CA TYR A 127 -11.04 -6.31 -10.71
C TYR A 127 -11.75 -5.18 -9.96
N ALA A 128 -11.04 -4.42 -9.13
CA ALA A 128 -11.60 -3.29 -8.39
C ALA A 128 -12.27 -2.25 -9.28
N LEU A 129 -11.59 -1.85 -10.37
CA LEU A 129 -12.12 -0.87 -11.32
C LEU A 129 -13.33 -1.41 -12.09
N LYS A 130 -13.31 -2.69 -12.51
CA LYS A 130 -14.49 -3.35 -13.09
C LYS A 130 -15.64 -3.38 -12.09
N ARG A 131 -15.38 -3.74 -10.84
CA ARG A 131 -16.38 -3.78 -9.78
C ARG A 131 -16.99 -2.42 -9.48
N GLU A 132 -16.20 -1.35 -9.58
CA GLU A 132 -16.65 0.04 -9.41
C GLU A 132 -17.68 0.45 -10.46
N VAL A 133 -17.73 -0.21 -11.61
CA VAL A 133 -18.74 0.04 -12.66
C VAL A 133 -19.74 -1.11 -12.86
N ASP A 134 -19.55 -2.28 -12.21
CA ASP A 134 -20.40 -3.47 -12.37
C ASP A 134 -21.82 -3.21 -11.86
N PRO A 135 -22.86 -2.97 -12.66
CA PRO A 135 -24.19 -2.57 -12.19
C PRO A 135 -24.78 -3.49 -11.09
N PHE A 136 -24.35 -4.76 -11.01
CA PHE A 136 -24.79 -5.70 -9.96
C PHE A 136 -24.15 -5.48 -8.57
N THR A 137 -23.09 -4.70 -8.44
CA THR A 137 -22.55 -4.32 -7.12
C THR A 137 -23.47 -3.25 -6.47
N SER A 138 -24.03 -3.53 -5.30
CA SER A 138 -24.88 -2.53 -4.63
C SER A 138 -24.04 -1.45 -3.93
N GLY A 139 -24.58 -0.23 -3.81
CA GLY A 139 -24.02 0.80 -2.92
C GLY A 139 -22.88 1.64 -3.51
N ARG A 140 -22.66 1.62 -4.82
CA ARG A 140 -21.60 2.41 -5.45
C ARG A 140 -22.01 3.85 -5.74
N LEU A 141 -22.13 4.65 -4.69
CA LEU A 141 -22.54 6.05 -4.82
C LEU A 141 -21.52 6.93 -5.57
N TYR A 142 -20.29 6.44 -5.73
CA TYR A 142 -19.16 7.19 -6.30
C TYR A 142 -18.64 6.64 -7.64
N SER A 143 -19.33 5.72 -8.29
CA SER A 143 -18.92 5.15 -9.59
C SER A 143 -18.67 6.19 -10.69
N SER A 144 -19.35 7.33 -10.62
CA SER A 144 -19.15 8.43 -11.57
C SER A 144 -17.74 9.05 -11.51
N ILE A 145 -16.96 8.80 -10.45
CA ILE A 145 -15.55 9.22 -10.34
C ILE A 145 -14.69 8.58 -11.45
N VAL A 146 -15.01 7.34 -11.84
CA VAL A 146 -14.26 6.59 -12.86
C VAL A 146 -14.95 6.58 -14.24
N ARG A 147 -15.98 7.41 -14.45
CA ARG A 147 -16.76 7.47 -15.70
C ARG A 147 -15.94 7.77 -16.95
N ASP A 148 -14.79 8.39 -16.74
CA ASP A 148 -13.88 8.86 -17.80
C ASP A 148 -13.09 7.71 -18.45
N ILE A 149 -13.09 6.53 -17.81
CA ILE A 149 -12.56 5.29 -18.38
C ILE A 149 -13.44 4.90 -19.56
N LYS A 150 -12.80 4.51 -20.67
CA LYS A 150 -13.48 4.04 -21.87
C LYS A 150 -14.47 2.92 -21.54
N GLY A 151 -15.70 3.05 -22.02
CA GLY A 151 -16.76 2.06 -21.80
C GLY A 151 -17.39 2.09 -20.40
N ALA A 152 -16.92 2.93 -19.48
CA ALA A 152 -17.48 3.03 -18.13
C ALA A 152 -18.88 3.61 -18.18
N GLN A 153 -19.10 4.66 -18.98
CA GLN A 153 -20.39 5.34 -19.02
C GLN A 153 -21.53 4.39 -19.42
N GLU A 154 -21.30 3.50 -20.39
CA GLU A 154 -22.32 2.53 -20.82
C GLU A 154 -22.68 1.52 -19.72
N LEU A 155 -21.71 1.12 -18.89
CA LEU A 155 -21.96 0.26 -17.72
C LEU A 155 -22.76 1.00 -16.63
N LEU A 156 -22.43 2.27 -16.38
CA LEU A 156 -23.15 3.11 -15.42
C LEU A 156 -24.56 3.40 -15.88
N ASP A 157 -24.74 3.85 -17.13
CA ASP A 157 -26.03 4.13 -17.73
C ASP A 157 -26.93 2.88 -17.72
N TYR A 158 -26.36 1.70 -17.99
CA TYR A 158 -27.11 0.45 -17.89
C TYR A 158 -27.61 0.19 -16.46
N GLY A 159 -26.75 0.39 -15.45
CA GLY A 159 -27.12 0.24 -14.04
C GLY A 159 -28.16 1.25 -13.55
N ASP A 160 -28.09 2.48 -14.05
CA ASP A 160 -28.99 3.57 -13.63
C ASP A 160 -30.37 3.50 -14.31
N THR A 161 -30.42 2.96 -15.54
CA THR A 161 -31.65 2.95 -16.35
C THR A 161 -32.37 1.60 -16.37
N THR A 162 -31.71 0.51 -15.96
CA THR A 162 -32.29 -0.83 -15.95
C THR A 162 -32.79 -1.19 -14.55
N ALA A 163 -34.08 -1.51 -14.41
CA ALA A 163 -34.62 -1.99 -13.15
C ALA A 163 -33.89 -3.29 -12.72
N PRO A 164 -33.61 -3.50 -11.41
CA PRO A 164 -32.82 -4.64 -10.94
C PRO A 164 -33.31 -6.01 -11.43
N ASP A 165 -34.62 -6.22 -11.48
CA ASP A 165 -35.24 -7.48 -11.94
C ASP A 165 -35.08 -7.74 -13.46
N ASN A 166 -34.67 -6.72 -14.21
CA ASN A 166 -34.46 -6.78 -15.67
C ASN A 166 -32.97 -6.78 -16.05
N MET A 167 -32.06 -6.76 -15.08
CA MET A 167 -30.63 -6.76 -15.36
C MET A 167 -30.15 -8.12 -15.83
N ASP A 168 -29.30 -8.13 -16.85
CA ASP A 168 -28.74 -9.34 -17.45
C ASP A 168 -27.21 -9.34 -17.36
N ARG A 169 -26.67 -10.41 -16.74
CA ARG A 169 -25.23 -10.64 -16.62
C ARG A 169 -24.57 -10.82 -17.99
N GLN A 170 -25.26 -11.39 -18.98
CA GLN A 170 -24.70 -11.57 -20.32
C GLN A 170 -24.56 -10.22 -21.02
N GLN A 171 -25.57 -9.34 -20.93
CA GLN A 171 -25.48 -7.98 -21.44
C GLN A 171 -24.33 -7.18 -20.78
N VAL A 172 -24.19 -7.24 -19.46
CA VAL A 172 -23.08 -6.61 -18.75
C VAL A 172 -21.73 -7.17 -19.19
N GLY A 173 -21.63 -8.49 -19.38
CA GLY A 173 -20.46 -9.14 -19.95
C GLY A 173 -20.09 -8.62 -21.35
N ALA A 174 -21.09 -8.32 -22.18
CA ALA A 174 -20.88 -7.71 -23.49
C ALA A 174 -20.40 -6.25 -23.39
N LEU A 175 -20.90 -5.47 -22.43
CA LEU A 175 -20.45 -4.09 -22.19
C LEU A 175 -18.98 -4.05 -21.76
N TYR A 176 -18.54 -5.00 -20.93
CA TYR A 176 -17.14 -5.12 -20.54
C TYR A 176 -16.18 -5.34 -21.71
N ALA A 177 -16.64 -5.81 -22.87
CA ALA A 177 -15.78 -5.96 -24.05
C ALA A 177 -15.24 -4.61 -24.56
N ASN A 178 -15.86 -3.48 -24.20
CA ASN A 178 -15.38 -2.13 -24.52
C ASN A 178 -14.77 -1.42 -23.30
N TYR A 179 -14.69 -2.07 -22.13
CA TYR A 179 -14.19 -1.44 -20.91
C TYR A 179 -12.66 -1.30 -20.95
N GLY A 180 -12.17 -0.09 -20.75
CA GLY A 180 -10.79 0.31 -20.98
C GLY A 180 -9.78 -0.04 -19.88
N VAL A 181 -10.05 -1.03 -19.04
CA VAL A 181 -9.11 -1.43 -17.97
C VAL A 181 -8.68 -2.86 -18.18
N HIS A 182 -7.39 -3.05 -18.39
CA HIS A 182 -6.82 -4.37 -18.64
C HIS A 182 -5.38 -4.49 -18.16
N CYS A 183 -5.07 -5.66 -17.62
CA CYS A 183 -3.70 -6.09 -17.35
C CYS A 183 -3.05 -6.66 -18.60
N THR A 184 -1.87 -6.17 -18.96
CA THR A 184 -1.04 -6.79 -20.01
C THR A 184 -0.16 -7.89 -19.45
N ASP A 185 0.17 -7.80 -18.17
CA ASP A 185 0.90 -8.81 -17.39
C ASP A 185 0.57 -8.64 -15.89
N GLN A 186 1.26 -9.37 -15.02
CA GLN A 186 1.01 -9.34 -13.57
C GLN A 186 1.25 -7.96 -12.94
N GLN A 187 2.00 -7.08 -13.58
CA GLN A 187 2.52 -5.83 -13.03
C GLN A 187 2.20 -4.60 -13.89
N THR A 188 1.49 -4.76 -14.99
CA THR A 188 1.21 -3.66 -15.91
C THR A 188 -0.28 -3.50 -16.08
N LEU A 189 -0.84 -2.45 -15.49
CA LEU A 189 -2.24 -2.06 -15.63
C LEU A 189 -2.33 -0.93 -16.65
N GLN A 190 -3.10 -1.15 -17.71
CA GLN A 190 -3.43 -0.11 -18.68
C GLN A 190 -4.85 0.39 -18.44
N VAL A 191 -5.00 1.72 -18.44
CA VAL A 191 -6.29 2.41 -18.34
C VAL A 191 -6.46 3.28 -19.58
N GLU A 192 -7.43 2.96 -20.41
CA GLU A 192 -7.88 3.74 -21.56
C GLU A 192 -9.04 4.66 -21.17
N LEU A 193 -8.97 5.90 -21.64
CA LEU A 193 -9.91 6.97 -21.36
C LEU A 193 -10.64 7.37 -22.65
N ASP A 194 -11.91 7.78 -22.54
CA ASP A 194 -12.70 8.19 -23.72
C ASP A 194 -12.15 9.47 -24.37
N SER A 195 -11.55 10.34 -23.56
CA SER A 195 -10.97 11.60 -24.00
C SER A 195 -9.64 11.88 -23.28
N PRO A 196 -8.80 12.80 -23.81
CA PRO A 196 -7.54 13.14 -23.16
C PRO A 196 -7.79 13.83 -21.81
N ILE A 197 -7.35 13.20 -20.71
CA ILE A 197 -7.58 13.71 -19.36
C ILE A 197 -6.25 13.85 -18.63
N GLY A 198 -5.90 15.10 -18.31
CA GLY A 198 -4.60 15.43 -17.72
C GLY A 198 -4.46 15.10 -16.23
N PHE A 199 -5.56 14.81 -15.53
CA PHE A 199 -5.60 14.67 -14.07
C PHE A 199 -5.99 13.27 -13.59
N TRP A 200 -6.09 12.28 -14.47
CA TRP A 200 -6.61 10.96 -14.09
C TRP A 200 -5.71 10.26 -13.06
N GLU A 201 -4.41 10.58 -13.00
CA GLU A 201 -3.54 10.15 -11.89
C GLU A 201 -4.04 10.59 -10.50
N TYR A 202 -4.77 11.70 -10.39
CA TYR A 202 -5.42 12.09 -9.14
C TYR A 202 -6.65 11.23 -8.86
N ILE A 203 -7.40 10.85 -9.89
CA ILE A 203 -8.52 9.90 -9.76
C ILE A 203 -8.01 8.55 -9.26
N ALA A 204 -6.87 8.08 -9.77
CA ALA A 204 -6.18 6.87 -9.34
C ALA A 204 -5.68 6.89 -7.87
N SER A 205 -5.71 8.05 -7.22
CA SER A 205 -5.39 8.19 -5.79
C SER A 205 -6.61 8.06 -4.87
N THR A 206 -7.82 8.03 -5.44
CA THR A 206 -9.07 7.98 -4.67
C THR A 206 -9.43 6.57 -4.25
N TRP A 207 -10.16 6.47 -3.14
CA TRP A 207 -10.48 5.19 -2.48
C TRP A 207 -11.26 4.23 -3.38
N VAL A 208 -12.06 4.72 -4.32
CA VAL A 208 -12.83 3.87 -5.25
C VAL A 208 -11.94 3.00 -6.14
N THR A 209 -10.67 3.41 -6.33
CA THR A 209 -9.68 2.70 -7.12
C THR A 209 -8.79 1.74 -6.31
N PHE A 210 -9.00 1.67 -4.99
CA PHE A 210 -8.25 0.74 -4.15
C PHE A 210 -8.53 -0.70 -4.53
N PRO A 211 -7.52 -1.59 -4.42
CA PRO A 211 -7.67 -2.97 -4.82
C PRO A 211 -8.75 -3.65 -3.98
N ALA A 212 -9.47 -4.58 -4.61
CA ALA A 212 -10.54 -5.35 -4.00
C ALA A 212 -10.29 -6.84 -4.19
N ASP A 213 -10.92 -7.62 -3.34
CA ASP A 213 -10.87 -9.08 -3.25
C ASP A 213 -12.19 -9.75 -3.65
#